data_AF-A0AAE0I1V0-F1
#
_entry.id   AF-A0AAE0I1V0-F1
#
_cell.length_a   1.000
_cell.length_b   1.000
_cell.length_c   1.000
_cell.angle_alpha   90.00
_cell.angle_beta   90.00
_cell.angle_gamma   90.00
#
_symmetry.space_group_name_H-M   'P 1'
#
loop_
_entity.id
_entity.type
_entity.pdbx_description
1 polymer ?
#
loop_
_entity_poly.entity_id
_entity_poly.type
_entity_poly.pdbx_seq_one_letter_code
_entity_poly.pdbx_strand_id
1 'polypeptide(L)'
;MSSQPGQSGPPPGPPYLPQVAQLGGIPSIIPDVPISVLLLALFIGGAVTHMTVFQVNRRRERKFVFSALLFGFCMARITALTMRIVWATHQTNINVAIAANVFTAAGVLLLFVVNLLFAQRIVRAYHPSFGWHRTVSWVFRGVVASIVALLIMLVITSVHSFFTLDPGARQKERNVQLFAGTYLATLAFLPTPIVITAALLPRDNQVEKFGTGRLRTKLALLLTTSFLLSLGAGFRIGVNFAPRSLHNPAWYHSKACYYCFNFVIELIVVYLYAGARFDKRFHVPNGADGPGKYRGVTVNTENETYGNAGAQNQQTPASGEAASGERTSSATTAVEGQQNSGNPMGAVGSGRLAEIPKGSEPPSTHNQILAPTNKDGVKTVV
;
A
#
# COMPACT_ATOMS: atom_id res chain seq x y z
N MET A 1 -46.83 44.80 22.93
CA MET A 1 -46.96 43.91 21.76
C MET A 1 -45.67 43.12 21.65
N SER A 2 -45.67 41.89 22.17
CA SER A 2 -44.49 41.02 22.20
C SER A 2 -44.50 40.15 20.95
N SER A 3 -43.59 40.43 20.01
CA SER A 3 -43.41 39.63 18.80
C SER A 3 -42.83 38.26 19.16
N GLN A 4 -43.61 37.20 18.94
CA GLN A 4 -43.12 35.83 18.97
C GLN A 4 -41.97 35.66 17.95
N PRO A 5 -40.85 35.02 18.32
CA PRO A 5 -39.85 34.62 17.34
C PRO A 5 -40.48 33.55 16.42
N GLY A 6 -40.45 33.81 15.11
CA GLY A 6 -40.99 32.91 14.11
C GLY A 6 -40.41 31.51 14.25
N GLN A 7 -41.29 30.51 14.28
CA GLN A 7 -40.92 29.11 14.14
C GLN A 7 -40.21 28.93 12.80
N SER A 8 -38.89 28.83 12.84
CA SER A 8 -38.11 28.24 11.76
C SER A 8 -38.62 26.81 11.55
N GLY A 9 -39.12 26.50 10.35
CA GLY A 9 -39.55 25.14 10.00
C GLY A 9 -38.44 24.11 10.25
N PRO A 10 -38.78 22.81 10.26
CA PRO A 10 -37.80 21.76 10.48
C PRO A 10 -36.65 21.89 9.47
N PRO A 11 -35.39 21.68 9.90
CA PRO A 11 -34.24 21.82 9.01
C PRO A 11 -34.41 20.91 7.79
N PRO A 12 -34.00 21.35 6.59
CA PRO A 12 -34.04 20.53 5.39
C PRO A 12 -33.33 19.19 5.65
N GLY A 13 -33.87 18.09 5.10
CA GLY A 13 -33.36 16.74 5.37
C GLY A 13 -31.87 16.57 5.02
N PRO A 14 -31.19 15.56 5.59
CA PRO A 14 -29.77 15.34 5.36
C PRO A 14 -29.48 15.06 3.87
N PRO A 15 -28.24 15.32 3.39
CA PRO A 15 -27.07 15.78 4.12
C PRO A 15 -27.07 17.29 4.44
N TYR A 16 -26.51 17.66 5.59
CA TYR A 16 -26.40 19.01 6.12
C TYR A 16 -25.03 19.64 5.82
N LEU A 17 -25.00 20.96 5.65
CA LEU A 17 -23.75 21.70 5.45
C LEU A 17 -22.90 21.76 6.74
N PRO A 18 -21.56 21.59 6.65
CA PRO A 18 -20.67 21.80 7.78
C PRO A 18 -20.71 23.25 8.27
N GLN A 19 -20.78 23.45 9.59
CA GLN A 19 -20.73 24.78 10.20
C GLN A 19 -19.29 25.29 10.41
N VAL A 20 -18.30 24.42 10.20
CA VAL A 20 -16.87 24.74 10.33
C VAL A 20 -16.26 25.03 8.96
N ALA A 21 -15.35 26.00 8.91
CA ALA A 21 -14.55 26.28 7.72
C ALA A 21 -13.70 25.05 7.36
N GLN A 22 -13.80 24.61 6.11
CA GLN A 22 -12.99 23.52 5.57
C GLN A 22 -11.78 24.08 4.83
N LEU A 23 -10.68 23.32 4.81
CA LEU A 23 -9.50 23.65 4.02
C LEU A 23 -9.88 23.76 2.54
N GLY A 24 -9.65 24.93 1.94
CA GLY A 24 -9.99 25.22 0.55
C GLY A 24 -11.43 25.70 0.33
N GLY A 25 -12.26 25.68 1.38
CA GLY A 25 -13.66 26.12 1.34
C GLY A 25 -14.47 25.52 0.19
N ILE A 26 -15.56 26.22 -0.13
CA ILE A 26 -16.42 25.90 -1.28
C ILE A 26 -15.69 26.32 -2.57
N PRO A 27 -15.50 25.40 -3.53
CA PRO A 27 -14.82 25.71 -4.78
C PRO A 27 -15.66 26.64 -5.66
N SER A 28 -14.99 27.48 -6.44
CA SER A 28 -15.60 28.39 -7.43
C SER A 28 -14.95 28.16 -8.80
N ILE A 29 -15.66 28.47 -9.88
CA ILE A 29 -15.17 28.25 -11.25
C ILE A 29 -13.76 28.84 -11.42
N ILE A 30 -13.58 30.10 -11.03
CA ILE A 30 -12.26 30.72 -10.90
C ILE A 30 -11.97 30.92 -9.41
N PRO A 31 -10.83 30.46 -8.87
CA PRO A 31 -9.69 29.86 -9.56
C PRO A 31 -9.64 28.31 -9.56
N ASP A 32 -10.62 27.61 -8.98
CA ASP A 32 -10.49 26.17 -8.71
C ASP A 32 -10.44 25.31 -9.97
N VAL A 33 -11.23 25.63 -11.00
CA VAL A 33 -11.28 24.80 -12.23
C VAL A 33 -9.96 24.84 -12.99
N PRO A 34 -9.37 26.02 -13.32
CA PRO A 34 -8.08 26.07 -14.00
C PRO A 34 -6.95 25.36 -13.25
N ILE A 35 -6.85 25.58 -11.92
CA ILE A 35 -5.82 24.95 -11.09
C ILE A 35 -6.02 23.42 -11.07
N SER A 36 -7.26 22.96 -10.91
CA SER A 36 -7.58 21.54 -10.86
C SER A 36 -7.29 20.85 -12.19
N VAL A 37 -7.61 21.48 -13.33
CA VAL A 37 -7.30 20.93 -14.67
C VAL A 37 -5.80 20.78 -14.87
N LEU A 38 -5.00 21.78 -14.49
CA LEU A 38 -3.55 21.71 -14.58
C LEU A 38 -2.98 20.56 -13.73
N LEU A 39 -3.38 20.47 -12.47
CA LEU A 39 -2.96 19.40 -11.57
C LEU A 39 -3.42 18.02 -12.07
N LEU A 40 -4.63 17.93 -12.61
CA LEU A 40 -5.20 16.71 -13.14
C LEU A 40 -4.38 16.21 -14.34
N ALA A 41 -4.00 17.09 -15.26
CA ALA A 41 -3.11 16.75 -16.37
C ALA A 41 -1.74 16.24 -15.87
N LEU A 42 -1.17 16.88 -14.85
CA LEU A 42 0.10 16.45 -14.25
C LEU A 42 -0.02 15.08 -13.54
N PHE A 43 -1.14 14.77 -12.89
CA PHE A 43 -1.38 13.44 -12.31
C PHE A 43 -1.66 12.38 -13.37
N ILE A 44 -2.29 12.72 -14.50
CA ILE A 44 -2.39 11.81 -15.67
C ILE A 44 -0.99 11.47 -16.17
N GLY A 45 -0.11 12.46 -16.35
CA GLY A 45 1.29 12.22 -16.71
C GLY A 45 2.02 11.30 -15.72
N GLY A 46 1.79 11.51 -14.42
CA GLY A 46 2.29 10.64 -13.35
C GLY A 46 1.75 9.21 -13.44
N ALA A 47 0.45 9.04 -13.67
CA ALA A 47 -0.21 7.74 -13.83
C ALA A 47 0.37 6.96 -15.02
N VAL A 48 0.47 7.62 -16.18
CA VAL A 48 1.07 7.04 -17.40
C VAL A 48 2.51 6.63 -17.14
N THR A 49 3.30 7.48 -16.48
CA THR A 49 4.71 7.20 -16.17
C THR A 49 4.84 5.97 -15.26
N HIS A 50 4.13 5.93 -14.14
CA HIS A 50 4.23 4.82 -13.19
C HIS A 50 3.65 3.52 -13.73
N MET A 51 2.57 3.58 -14.52
CA MET A 51 2.04 2.41 -15.24
C MET A 51 3.05 1.89 -16.27
N THR A 52 3.67 2.76 -17.05
CA THR A 52 4.69 2.38 -18.03
C THR A 52 5.88 1.72 -17.34
N VAL A 53 6.38 2.30 -16.25
CA VAL A 53 7.47 1.72 -15.44
C VAL A 53 7.07 0.35 -14.89
N PHE A 54 5.84 0.20 -14.37
CA PHE A 54 5.35 -1.08 -13.87
C PHE A 54 5.30 -2.15 -14.97
N GLN A 55 4.75 -1.82 -16.15
CA GLN A 55 4.65 -2.74 -17.27
C GLN A 55 6.02 -3.16 -17.80
N VAL A 56 6.94 -2.20 -18.00
CA VAL A 56 8.31 -2.48 -18.46
C VAL A 56 9.06 -3.37 -17.47
N ASN A 57 8.94 -3.09 -16.17
CA ASN A 57 9.61 -3.90 -15.15
C ASN A 57 9.00 -5.31 -15.05
N ARG A 58 7.67 -5.43 -15.16
CA ARG A 58 6.97 -6.73 -15.20
C ARG A 58 7.39 -7.57 -16.40
N ARG A 59 7.54 -6.98 -17.59
CA ARG A 59 8.06 -7.66 -18.79
C ARG A 59 9.51 -8.13 -18.65
N ARG A 60 10.27 -7.55 -17.73
CA ARG A 60 11.66 -7.93 -17.40
C ARG A 60 11.74 -8.79 -16.13
N GLU A 61 10.61 -9.36 -15.69
CA GLU A 61 10.47 -10.20 -14.47
C GLU A 61 10.88 -9.54 -13.13
N ARG A 62 11.05 -8.21 -13.14
CA ARG A 62 11.35 -7.40 -11.95
C ARG A 62 10.04 -6.87 -11.38
N LYS A 63 9.46 -7.56 -10.39
CA LYS A 63 8.19 -7.14 -9.79
C LYS A 63 8.40 -5.96 -8.85
N PHE A 64 8.02 -4.76 -9.27
CA PHE A 64 8.05 -3.56 -8.43
C PHE A 64 6.62 -3.06 -8.14
N VAL A 65 5.98 -3.68 -7.15
CA VAL A 65 4.58 -3.41 -6.76
C VAL A 65 4.31 -1.95 -6.44
N PHE A 66 5.31 -1.20 -5.94
CA PHE A 66 5.11 0.22 -5.63
C PHE A 66 4.79 1.07 -6.86
N SER A 67 5.29 0.74 -8.07
CA SER A 67 4.87 1.47 -9.27
C SER A 67 3.36 1.30 -9.56
N ALA A 68 2.79 0.13 -9.26
CA ALA A 68 1.34 -0.06 -9.35
C ALA A 68 0.58 0.71 -8.25
N LEU A 69 1.11 0.76 -7.02
CA LEU A 69 0.54 1.59 -5.95
C LEU A 69 0.57 3.08 -6.31
N LEU A 70 1.66 3.56 -6.92
CA LEU A 70 1.80 4.96 -7.34
C LEU A 70 0.87 5.30 -8.52
N PHE A 71 0.64 4.36 -9.42
CA PHE A 71 -0.42 4.48 -10.43
C PHE A 71 -1.79 4.63 -9.77
N GLY A 72 -2.15 3.74 -8.84
CA GLY A 72 -3.41 3.81 -8.10
C GLY A 72 -3.58 5.13 -7.32
N PHE A 73 -2.49 5.62 -6.72
CA PHE A 73 -2.43 6.93 -6.09
C PHE A 73 -2.75 8.07 -7.07
N CYS A 74 -2.14 8.07 -8.26
CA CYS A 74 -2.44 9.08 -9.28
C CYS A 74 -3.90 9.01 -9.74
N MET A 75 -4.47 7.81 -9.90
CA MET A 75 -5.89 7.62 -10.20
C MET A 75 -6.79 8.22 -9.12
N ALA A 76 -6.49 7.97 -7.83
CA ALA A 76 -7.24 8.57 -6.73
C ALA A 76 -7.19 10.11 -6.77
N ARG A 77 -6.04 10.70 -7.12
CA ARG A 77 -5.87 12.15 -7.24
C ARG A 77 -6.61 12.74 -8.45
N ILE A 78 -6.61 12.04 -9.59
CA ILE A 78 -7.42 12.41 -10.76
C ILE A 78 -8.91 12.44 -10.38
N THR A 79 -9.40 11.42 -9.69
CA THR A 79 -10.80 11.37 -9.22
C THR A 79 -11.11 12.50 -8.25
N ALA A 80 -10.22 12.77 -7.28
CA ALA A 80 -10.40 13.87 -6.33
C ALA A 80 -10.50 15.24 -7.03
N LEU A 81 -9.60 15.52 -7.98
CA LEU A 81 -9.61 16.77 -8.74
C LEU A 81 -10.82 16.86 -9.68
N THR A 82 -11.25 15.75 -10.27
CA THR A 82 -12.48 15.70 -11.07
C THR A 82 -13.69 16.07 -10.21
N MET A 83 -13.83 15.46 -9.03
CA MET A 83 -14.90 15.80 -8.08
C MET A 83 -14.83 17.27 -7.62
N ARG A 84 -13.62 17.82 -7.44
CA ARG A 84 -13.41 19.24 -7.12
C ARG A 84 -13.91 20.16 -8.25
N ILE A 85 -13.68 19.81 -9.51
CA ILE A 85 -14.19 20.55 -10.69
C ILE A 85 -15.72 20.46 -10.77
N VAL A 86 -16.29 19.27 -10.58
CA VAL A 86 -17.76 19.08 -10.59
C VAL A 86 -18.39 19.88 -9.44
N TRP A 87 -17.78 19.89 -8.26
CA TRP A 87 -18.28 20.69 -7.13
C TRP A 87 -18.20 22.20 -7.41
N ALA A 88 -17.17 22.67 -8.11
CA ALA A 88 -17.03 24.08 -8.48
C ALA A 88 -18.17 24.58 -9.40
N THR A 89 -18.70 23.68 -10.23
CA THR A 89 -19.83 23.96 -11.15
C THR A 89 -21.20 23.67 -10.53
N HIS A 90 -21.25 22.80 -9.51
CA HIS A 90 -22.48 22.39 -8.82
C HIS A 90 -22.34 22.56 -7.29
N GLN A 91 -22.16 23.80 -6.82
CA GLN A 91 -21.81 24.10 -5.42
C GLN A 91 -22.88 23.67 -4.41
N THR A 92 -24.15 23.61 -4.82
CA THR A 92 -25.29 23.20 -3.99
C THR A 92 -25.40 21.69 -3.82
N ASN A 93 -24.67 20.89 -4.62
CA ASN A 93 -24.74 19.44 -4.54
C ASN A 93 -23.80 18.90 -3.45
N ILE A 94 -24.37 18.65 -2.28
CA ILE A 94 -23.63 18.21 -1.09
C ILE A 94 -23.03 16.81 -1.28
N ASN A 95 -23.66 15.93 -2.07
CA ASN A 95 -23.12 14.59 -2.33
C ASN A 95 -21.77 14.67 -3.09
N VAL A 96 -21.65 15.60 -4.04
CA VAL A 96 -20.39 15.84 -4.74
C VAL A 96 -19.34 16.41 -3.79
N ALA A 97 -19.73 17.31 -2.88
CA ALA A 97 -18.84 17.85 -1.85
C ALA A 97 -18.29 16.77 -0.92
N ILE A 98 -19.14 15.84 -0.47
CA ILE A 98 -18.75 14.70 0.36
C ILE A 98 -17.76 13.82 -0.42
N ALA A 99 -18.09 13.45 -1.65
CA ALA A 99 -17.21 12.63 -2.50
C ALA A 99 -15.83 13.29 -2.72
N ALA A 100 -15.80 14.60 -3.03
CA ALA A 100 -14.57 15.35 -3.23
C ALA A 100 -13.68 15.32 -1.97
N ASN A 101 -14.26 15.50 -0.79
CA ASN A 101 -13.55 15.46 0.48
C ASN A 101 -13.01 14.05 0.80
N VAL A 102 -13.81 13.01 0.59
CA VAL A 102 -13.40 11.61 0.81
C VAL A 102 -12.22 11.21 -0.08
N PHE A 103 -12.29 11.47 -1.39
CA PHE A 103 -11.18 11.16 -2.29
C PHE A 103 -9.93 12.00 -2.00
N THR A 104 -10.10 13.27 -1.60
CA THR A 104 -8.97 14.13 -1.20
C THR A 104 -8.25 13.57 0.02
N ALA A 105 -8.99 13.09 1.02
CA ALA A 105 -8.44 12.52 2.25
C ALA A 105 -7.83 11.12 2.02
N ALA A 106 -8.49 10.25 1.24
CA ALA A 106 -8.05 8.88 1.05
C ALA A 106 -6.74 8.76 0.26
N GLY A 107 -6.51 9.64 -0.72
CA GLY A 107 -5.37 9.56 -1.62
C GLY A 107 -4.02 9.54 -0.91
N VAL A 108 -3.83 10.35 0.12
CA VAL A 108 -2.50 10.57 0.74
C VAL A 108 -1.90 9.31 1.37
N LEU A 109 -2.76 8.41 1.87
CA LEU A 109 -2.34 7.27 2.70
C LEU A 109 -1.39 6.32 1.97
N LEU A 110 -1.55 6.18 0.65
CA LEU A 110 -0.75 5.28 -0.15
C LEU A 110 0.73 5.67 -0.11
N LEU A 111 1.06 6.97 -0.13
CA LEU A 111 2.43 7.45 -0.06
C LEU A 111 3.08 7.19 1.30
N PHE A 112 2.31 7.27 2.39
CA PHE A 112 2.80 6.93 3.73
C PHE A 112 3.16 5.45 3.82
N VAL A 113 2.28 4.57 3.31
CA VAL A 113 2.54 3.12 3.25
C VAL A 113 3.80 2.84 2.43
N VAL A 114 3.95 3.47 1.27
CA VAL A 114 5.13 3.29 0.41
C VAL A 114 6.41 3.69 1.13
N ASN A 115 6.45 4.86 1.79
CA ASN A 115 7.62 5.30 2.54
C ASN A 115 7.94 4.42 3.75
N LEU A 116 6.93 3.92 4.47
CA LEU A 116 7.13 2.96 5.55
C LEU A 116 7.74 1.65 5.06
N LEU A 117 7.26 1.13 3.92
CA LEU A 117 7.81 -0.08 3.31
C LEU A 117 9.25 0.14 2.80
N PHE A 118 9.58 1.33 2.29
CA PHE A 118 10.97 1.66 1.97
C PHE A 118 11.85 1.80 3.21
N ALA A 119 11.35 2.39 4.31
CA ALA A 119 12.07 2.45 5.57
C ALA A 119 12.36 1.04 6.10
N GLN A 120 11.38 0.13 6.06
CA GLN A 120 11.58 -1.28 6.42
C GLN A 120 12.68 -1.94 5.57
N ARG A 121 12.72 -1.66 4.26
CA ARG A 121 13.78 -2.17 3.38
C ARG A 121 15.16 -1.65 3.77
N ILE A 122 15.28 -0.39 4.17
CA ILE A 122 16.54 0.17 4.65
C ILE A 122 16.96 -0.48 5.98
N VAL A 123 16.04 -0.66 6.94
CA VAL A 123 16.32 -1.33 8.21
C VAL A 123 16.83 -2.75 7.97
N ARG A 124 16.17 -3.53 7.11
CA ARG A 124 16.61 -4.89 6.74
C ARG A 124 17.97 -4.93 6.06
N ALA A 125 18.35 -3.86 5.35
CA ALA A 125 19.65 -3.76 4.70
C ALA A 125 20.78 -3.35 5.66
N TYR A 126 20.50 -2.46 6.62
CA TYR A 126 21.47 -1.99 7.62
C TYR A 126 21.68 -3.01 8.75
N HIS A 127 20.59 -3.59 9.24
CA HIS A 127 20.56 -4.47 10.41
C HIS A 127 19.79 -5.76 10.07
N PRO A 128 20.38 -6.72 9.34
CA PRO A 128 19.65 -7.91 8.89
C PRO A 128 19.11 -8.77 10.04
N SER A 129 19.89 -8.98 11.10
CA SER A 129 19.48 -9.76 12.28
C SER A 129 18.20 -9.19 12.92
N PHE A 130 18.17 -7.88 13.11
CA PHE A 130 17.02 -7.18 13.70
C PHE A 130 15.85 -7.02 12.71
N GLY A 131 16.11 -6.56 11.48
CA GLY A 131 15.09 -6.22 10.49
C GLY A 131 14.30 -7.43 9.96
N TRP A 132 14.87 -8.62 10.04
CA TRP A 132 14.21 -9.88 9.68
C TRP A 132 13.54 -10.57 10.87
N HIS A 133 13.70 -10.04 12.10
CA HIS A 133 13.05 -10.61 13.27
C HIS A 133 11.52 -10.65 13.08
N ARG A 134 10.90 -11.76 13.52
CA ARG A 134 9.46 -12.02 13.28
C ARG A 134 8.59 -10.91 13.88
N THR A 135 8.95 -10.42 15.07
CA THR A 135 8.26 -9.30 15.73
C THR A 135 8.28 -8.02 14.90
N VAL A 136 9.44 -7.63 14.34
CA VAL A 136 9.55 -6.42 13.51
C VAL A 136 8.67 -6.53 12.27
N SER A 137 8.64 -7.71 11.63
CA SER A 137 7.78 -7.95 10.48
C SER A 137 6.28 -7.92 10.82
N TRP A 138 5.87 -8.45 11.98
CA TRP A 138 4.50 -8.35 12.46
C TRP A 138 4.09 -6.93 12.82
N VAL A 139 4.97 -6.16 13.49
CA VAL A 139 4.72 -4.76 13.83
C VAL A 139 4.49 -3.94 12.55
N PHE A 140 5.35 -4.08 11.53
CA PHE A 140 5.14 -3.38 10.26
C PHE A 140 3.83 -3.78 9.57
N ARG A 141 3.47 -5.06 9.58
CA ARG A 141 2.17 -5.53 9.04
C ARG A 141 0.99 -4.95 9.83
N GLY A 142 1.10 -4.91 11.16
CA GLY A 142 0.10 -4.31 12.05
C GLY A 142 -0.09 -2.82 11.78
N VAL A 143 1.00 -2.08 11.57
CA VAL A 143 0.96 -0.66 11.18
C VAL A 143 0.31 -0.46 9.81
N VAL A 144 0.60 -1.32 8.83
CA VAL A 144 -0.08 -1.24 7.52
C VAL A 144 -1.57 -1.57 7.64
N ALA A 145 -1.93 -2.58 8.45
CA ALA A 145 -3.33 -2.92 8.71
C ALA A 145 -4.08 -1.80 9.45
N SER A 146 -3.44 -1.13 10.42
CA SER A 146 -4.04 -0.02 11.15
C SER A 146 -4.34 1.18 10.25
N ILE A 147 -3.51 1.43 9.22
CA ILE A 147 -3.80 2.47 8.21
C ILE A 147 -5.12 2.21 7.50
N VAL A 148 -5.38 0.96 7.11
CA VAL A 148 -6.64 0.59 6.43
C VAL A 148 -7.83 0.75 7.37
N ALA A 149 -7.71 0.30 8.63
CA ALA A 149 -8.76 0.48 9.63
C ALA A 149 -9.06 1.95 9.89
N LEU A 150 -8.02 2.79 10.00
CA LEU A 150 -8.18 4.24 10.19
C LEU A 150 -8.78 4.93 8.97
N LEU A 151 -8.47 4.48 7.75
CA LEU A 151 -9.10 4.99 6.54
C LEU A 151 -10.61 4.74 6.58
N ILE A 152 -11.02 3.51 6.89
CA ILE A 152 -12.44 3.14 6.98
C ILE A 152 -13.14 3.99 8.04
N MET A 153 -12.58 4.07 9.24
CA MET A 153 -13.12 4.87 10.33
C MET A 153 -13.20 6.37 9.98
N LEU A 154 -12.16 6.92 9.34
CA LEU A 154 -12.13 8.32 8.92
C LEU A 154 -13.18 8.60 7.84
N VAL A 155 -13.37 7.71 6.86
CA VAL A 155 -14.39 7.88 5.82
C VAL A 155 -15.79 7.82 6.45
N ILE A 156 -16.07 6.82 7.28
CA ILE A 156 -17.39 6.67 7.93
C ILE A 156 -17.71 7.91 8.76
N THR A 157 -16.81 8.33 9.65
CA THR A 157 -17.03 9.51 10.50
C THR A 157 -17.09 10.81 9.70
N SER A 158 -16.32 10.93 8.62
CA SER A 158 -16.39 12.12 7.76
C SER A 158 -17.71 12.20 7.00
N VAL A 159 -18.23 11.08 6.50
CA VAL A 159 -19.53 11.04 5.80
C VAL A 159 -20.66 11.23 6.78
N HIS A 160 -20.70 10.47 7.88
CA HIS A 160 -21.80 10.50 8.84
C HIS A 160 -22.00 11.87 9.49
N SER A 161 -20.94 12.67 9.65
CA SER A 161 -21.04 14.05 10.16
C SER A 161 -21.94 14.96 9.34
N PHE A 162 -22.12 14.67 8.04
CA PHE A 162 -23.07 15.37 7.18
C PHE A 162 -24.51 14.87 7.37
N PHE A 163 -24.75 13.70 7.96
CA PHE A 163 -26.09 13.12 8.11
C PHE A 163 -26.68 13.25 9.52
N THR A 164 -25.90 13.70 10.50
CA THR A 164 -26.36 13.91 11.88
C THR A 164 -26.47 15.39 12.23
N LEU A 165 -27.50 15.77 12.99
CA LEU A 165 -27.64 17.08 13.64
C LEU A 165 -27.29 17.04 15.13
N ASP A 166 -27.12 15.84 15.70
CA ASP A 166 -26.83 15.68 17.13
C ASP A 166 -25.43 16.24 17.47
N PRO A 167 -25.34 17.28 18.32
CA PRO A 167 -24.06 17.84 18.74
C PRO A 167 -23.17 16.81 19.44
N GLY A 168 -23.76 15.86 20.18
CA GLY A 168 -23.03 14.81 20.89
C GLY A 168 -22.32 13.84 19.93
N ALA A 169 -23.05 13.36 18.91
CA ALA A 169 -22.48 12.53 17.84
C ALA A 169 -21.37 13.26 17.07
N ARG A 170 -21.60 14.51 16.65
CA ARG A 170 -20.60 15.32 15.92
C ARG A 170 -19.33 15.53 16.71
N GLN A 171 -19.44 15.74 18.03
CA GLN A 171 -18.26 15.90 18.88
C GLN A 171 -17.44 14.60 18.96
N LYS A 172 -18.09 13.45 19.08
CA LYS A 172 -17.42 12.14 19.07
C LYS A 172 -16.72 11.88 17.73
N GLU A 173 -17.39 12.14 16.62
CA GLU A 173 -16.80 12.03 15.27
C GLU A 173 -15.62 12.97 15.09
N ARG A 174 -15.72 14.20 15.59
CA ARG A 174 -14.61 15.16 15.55
C ARG A 174 -13.39 14.62 16.29
N ASN A 175 -13.57 14.06 17.49
CA ASN A 175 -12.47 13.45 18.24
C ASN A 175 -11.84 12.30 17.44
N VAL A 176 -12.66 11.49 16.78
CA VAL A 176 -12.20 10.39 15.92
C VAL A 176 -11.40 10.91 14.71
N GLN A 177 -11.86 11.97 14.04
CA GLN A 177 -11.15 12.61 12.93
C GLN A 177 -9.81 13.23 13.37
N LEU A 178 -9.77 13.87 14.54
CA LEU A 178 -8.54 14.43 15.12
C LEU A 178 -7.54 13.34 15.48
N PHE A 179 -8.00 12.24 16.08
CA PHE A 179 -7.16 11.08 16.37
C PHE A 179 -6.59 10.47 15.09
N ALA A 180 -7.45 10.20 14.10
CA ALA A 180 -7.03 9.66 12.81
C ALA A 180 -6.02 10.56 12.12
N GLY A 181 -6.29 11.87 12.02
CA GLY A 181 -5.37 12.83 11.40
C GLY A 181 -4.03 12.94 12.14
N THR A 182 -4.04 12.88 13.47
CA THR A 182 -2.80 12.87 14.28
C THR A 182 -2.00 11.59 14.02
N TYR A 183 -2.66 10.43 14.01
CA TYR A 183 -2.02 9.16 13.73
C TYR A 183 -1.40 9.14 12.31
N LEU A 184 -2.12 9.65 11.32
CA LEU A 184 -1.61 9.76 9.95
C LEU A 184 -0.42 10.70 9.83
N ALA A 185 -0.40 11.82 10.57
CA ALA A 185 0.75 12.71 10.63
C ALA A 185 1.96 12.02 11.29
N THR A 186 1.74 11.28 12.37
CA THR A 186 2.77 10.45 13.00
C THR A 186 3.33 9.41 12.02
N LEU A 187 2.48 8.74 11.25
CA LEU A 187 2.92 7.77 10.24
C LEU A 187 3.68 8.39 9.08
N ALA A 188 3.31 9.59 8.65
CA ALA A 188 4.05 10.33 7.63
C ALA A 188 5.47 10.68 8.12
N PHE A 189 5.59 10.98 9.42
CA PHE A 189 6.86 11.29 10.08
C PHE A 189 7.72 10.06 10.37
N LEU A 190 7.09 8.93 10.74
CA LEU A 190 7.72 7.71 11.25
C LEU A 190 8.89 7.14 10.41
N PRO A 191 8.89 7.16 9.06
CA PRO A 191 10.06 6.76 8.28
C PRO A 191 11.33 7.56 8.61
N THR A 192 11.19 8.83 9.00
CA THR A 192 12.32 9.73 9.32
C THR A 192 13.15 9.24 10.51
N PRO A 193 12.59 9.08 11.73
CA PRO A 193 13.36 8.55 12.85
C PRO A 193 13.82 7.11 12.58
N ILE A 194 13.01 6.24 11.97
CA ILE A 194 13.43 4.86 11.64
C ILE A 194 14.71 4.86 10.81
N VAL A 195 14.77 5.67 9.77
CA VAL A 195 15.90 5.73 8.83
C VAL A 195 17.13 6.38 9.47
N ILE A 196 16.94 7.43 10.27
CA ILE A 196 18.03 8.09 11.00
C ILE A 196 18.63 7.13 12.03
N THR A 197 17.80 6.50 12.86
CA THR A 197 18.25 5.53 13.86
C THR A 197 18.96 4.35 13.21
N ALA A 198 18.44 3.81 12.10
CA ALA A 198 19.10 2.74 11.35
C ALA A 198 20.49 3.14 10.82
N ALA A 199 20.66 4.41 10.41
CA ALA A 199 21.91 4.92 9.89
C ALA A 199 22.96 5.23 10.99
N LEU A 200 22.50 5.63 12.19
CA LEU A 200 23.34 5.98 13.34
C LEU A 200 23.74 4.78 14.19
N LEU A 201 22.90 3.73 14.29
CA LEU A 201 23.21 2.56 15.11
C LEU A 201 24.49 1.85 14.63
N PRO A 202 25.34 1.37 15.56
CA PRO A 202 26.48 0.53 15.24
C PRO A 202 26.05 -0.67 14.40
N ARG A 203 26.90 -1.06 13.45
CA ARG A 203 26.57 -2.08 12.46
C ARG A 203 27.25 -3.37 12.89
N ASP A 204 26.45 -4.37 13.24
CA ASP A 204 26.99 -5.68 13.62
C ASP A 204 27.49 -6.46 12.39
N ASN A 205 26.88 -6.23 11.22
CA ASN A 205 27.16 -6.97 9.99
C ASN A 205 27.38 -6.05 8.77
N GLN A 206 27.98 -6.63 7.71
CA GLN A 206 28.10 -5.96 6.43
C GLN A 206 26.73 -5.61 5.84
N VAL A 207 26.55 -4.35 5.48
CA VAL A 207 25.32 -3.83 4.87
C VAL A 207 24.94 -4.63 3.62
N GLU A 208 23.70 -5.10 3.58
CA GLU A 208 23.15 -5.79 2.42
C GLU A 208 22.78 -4.79 1.33
N LYS A 209 23.60 -4.72 0.29
CA LYS A 209 23.30 -3.93 -0.89
C LYS A 209 22.11 -4.58 -1.62
N PHE A 210 21.08 -3.78 -1.89
CA PHE A 210 19.93 -4.15 -2.74
C PHE A 210 19.77 -3.11 -3.85
N GLY A 211 19.05 -3.43 -4.93
CA GLY A 211 18.78 -2.50 -6.03
C GLY A 211 20.04 -1.81 -6.59
N THR A 212 19.87 -0.64 -7.19
CA THR A 212 20.99 0.14 -7.75
C THR A 212 21.33 1.40 -6.96
N GLY A 213 22.56 1.87 -7.10
CA GLY A 213 23.04 3.14 -6.56
C GLY A 213 23.51 3.09 -5.10
N ARG A 214 24.04 4.23 -4.65
CA ARG A 214 24.61 4.39 -3.30
C ARG A 214 23.50 4.41 -2.23
N LEU A 215 23.75 3.77 -1.10
CA LEU A 215 22.80 3.72 0.02
C LEU A 215 22.52 5.11 0.61
N ARG A 216 23.53 5.99 0.67
CA ARG A 216 23.37 7.41 1.07
C ARG A 216 22.32 8.13 0.23
N THR A 217 22.28 7.88 -1.08
CA THR A 217 21.26 8.46 -1.96
C THR A 217 19.86 7.93 -1.63
N LYS A 218 19.73 6.65 -1.27
CA LYS A 218 18.44 6.07 -0.86
C LYS A 218 17.94 6.68 0.44
N LEU A 219 18.85 6.86 1.42
CA LEU A 219 18.55 7.55 2.66
C LEU A 219 18.07 8.98 2.38
N ALA A 220 18.84 9.76 1.62
CA ALA A 220 18.49 11.14 1.28
C ALA A 220 17.12 11.22 0.60
N LEU A 221 16.87 10.39 -0.42
CA LEU A 221 15.57 10.36 -1.12
C LEU A 221 14.40 10.01 -0.19
N LEU A 222 14.59 9.04 0.70
CA LEU A 222 13.53 8.64 1.64
C LEU A 222 13.31 9.71 2.71
N LEU A 223 14.36 10.34 3.24
CA LEU A 223 14.24 11.45 4.19
C LEU A 223 13.56 12.66 3.55
N THR A 224 13.94 13.04 2.33
CA THR A 224 13.30 14.15 1.59
C THR A 224 11.81 13.89 1.37
N THR A 225 11.43 12.69 0.92
CA THR A 225 10.02 12.38 0.69
C THR A 225 9.23 12.28 1.99
N SER A 226 9.83 11.73 3.05
CA SER A 226 9.18 11.65 4.37
C SER A 226 8.98 13.04 4.97
N PHE A 227 9.95 13.94 4.81
CA PHE A 227 9.80 15.34 5.20
C PHE A 227 8.65 16.04 4.46
N LEU A 228 8.60 15.92 3.12
CA LEU A 228 7.53 16.52 2.31
C LEU A 228 6.15 15.99 2.72
N LEU A 229 6.02 14.67 2.89
CA LEU A 229 4.77 14.04 3.32
C LEU A 229 4.36 14.42 4.75
N SER A 230 5.34 14.53 5.66
CA SER A 230 5.12 15.00 7.04
C SER A 230 4.65 16.44 7.07
N LEU A 231 5.23 17.32 6.24
CA LEU A 231 4.81 18.71 6.12
C LEU A 231 3.33 18.80 5.68
N GLY A 232 2.94 18.06 4.65
CA GLY A 232 1.56 18.02 4.18
C GLY A 232 0.60 17.43 5.21
N ALA A 233 0.98 16.35 5.89
CA ALA A 233 0.17 15.73 6.95
C ALA A 233 0.02 16.67 8.17
N GLY A 234 1.14 17.24 8.62
CA GLY A 234 1.23 18.20 9.72
C GLY A 234 0.37 19.44 9.48
N PHE A 235 0.41 20.01 8.28
CA PHE A 235 -0.46 21.14 7.93
C PHE A 235 -1.94 20.76 8.02
N ARG A 236 -2.35 19.62 7.43
CA ARG A 236 -3.75 19.16 7.46
C ARG A 236 -4.28 18.93 8.88
N ILE A 237 -3.48 18.28 9.74
CA ILE A 237 -3.89 18.07 11.13
C ILE A 237 -3.88 19.38 11.92
N GLY A 238 -2.93 20.28 11.66
CA GLY A 238 -2.89 21.62 12.27
C GLY A 238 -4.15 22.44 11.97
N VAL A 239 -4.62 22.43 10.71
CA VAL A 239 -5.89 23.08 10.34
C VAL A 239 -7.07 22.44 11.09
N ASN A 240 -7.08 21.12 11.24
CA ASN A 240 -8.14 20.44 11.99
C ASN A 240 -8.09 20.73 13.50
N PHE A 241 -6.94 20.98 14.11
CA PHE A 241 -6.88 21.38 15.52
C PHE A 241 -7.30 22.84 15.77
N ALA A 242 -7.37 23.67 14.73
CA ALA A 242 -7.78 25.07 14.82
C ALA A 242 -9.11 25.33 14.08
N PRO A 243 -10.24 24.74 14.53
CA PRO A 243 -11.53 24.94 13.87
C PRO A 243 -11.91 26.42 13.87
N ARG A 244 -12.39 26.89 12.72
CA ARG A 244 -12.97 28.22 12.55
C ARG A 244 -14.41 28.10 12.08
N SER A 245 -15.23 29.10 12.39
CA SER A 245 -16.57 29.22 11.81
C SER A 245 -16.48 29.37 10.29
N LEU A 246 -17.45 28.81 9.56
CA LEU A 246 -17.55 28.96 8.11
C LEU A 246 -17.54 30.42 7.65
N HIS A 247 -18.09 31.34 8.46
CA HIS A 247 -18.17 32.77 8.15
C HIS A 247 -16.91 33.57 8.51
N ASN A 248 -15.93 32.95 9.19
CA ASN A 248 -14.68 33.60 9.57
C ASN A 248 -13.47 32.66 9.36
N PRO A 249 -13.16 32.28 8.10
CA PRO A 249 -12.03 31.42 7.78
C PRO A 249 -10.70 32.15 7.97
N ALA A 250 -9.72 31.47 8.58
CA ALA A 250 -8.34 31.96 8.65
C ALA A 250 -7.56 31.76 7.33
N TRP A 251 -6.39 32.38 7.21
CA TRP A 251 -5.51 32.28 6.02
C TRP A 251 -5.19 30.84 5.60
N TYR A 252 -5.05 29.92 6.58
CA TYR A 252 -4.74 28.51 6.33
C TYR A 252 -5.91 27.70 5.77
N HIS A 253 -7.13 28.26 5.73
CA HIS A 253 -8.28 27.66 5.03
C HIS A 253 -8.35 28.07 3.54
N SER A 254 -7.41 28.90 3.07
CA SER A 254 -7.43 29.39 1.69
C SER A 254 -7.34 28.27 0.65
N LYS A 255 -7.85 28.56 -0.55
CA LYS A 255 -7.74 27.68 -1.73
C LYS A 255 -6.29 27.38 -2.09
N ALA A 256 -5.39 28.35 -1.94
CA ALA A 256 -3.96 28.17 -2.16
C ALA A 256 -3.38 27.10 -1.22
N CYS A 257 -3.66 27.19 0.08
CA CYS A 257 -3.25 26.17 1.05
C CYS A 257 -3.81 24.78 0.69
N TYR A 258 -5.08 24.71 0.27
CA TYR A 258 -5.68 23.45 -0.15
C TYR A 258 -4.89 22.76 -1.27
N TYR A 259 -4.61 23.46 -2.38
CA TYR A 259 -3.87 22.87 -3.50
C TYR A 259 -2.41 22.56 -3.15
N CYS A 260 -1.72 23.45 -2.45
CA CYS A 260 -0.32 23.25 -2.07
C CYS A 260 -0.14 22.00 -1.20
N PHE A 261 -0.91 21.88 -0.11
CA PHE A 261 -0.69 20.83 0.89
C PHE A 261 -1.40 19.50 0.59
N ASN A 262 -2.46 19.49 -0.23
CA ASN A 262 -3.13 18.24 -0.63
C ASN A 262 -2.68 17.66 -1.97
N PHE A 263 -2.14 18.48 -2.87
CA PHE A 263 -1.83 18.03 -4.23
C PHE A 263 -0.39 18.31 -4.64
N VAL A 264 0.11 19.55 -4.51
CA VAL A 264 1.44 19.92 -5.03
C VAL A 264 2.56 19.16 -4.33
N ILE A 265 2.53 19.09 -2.99
CA ILE A 265 3.52 18.29 -2.23
C ILE A 265 3.55 16.84 -2.73
N GLU A 266 2.37 16.26 -2.92
CA GLU A 266 2.25 14.85 -3.28
C GLU A 266 2.66 14.62 -4.74
N LEU A 267 2.36 15.59 -5.62
CA LEU A 267 2.81 15.61 -7.00
C LEU A 267 4.34 15.63 -7.10
N ILE A 268 5.00 16.48 -6.30
CA ILE A 268 6.47 16.52 -6.21
C ILE A 268 7.01 15.15 -5.80
N VAL A 269 6.40 14.49 -4.81
CA VAL A 269 6.81 13.14 -4.37
C VAL A 269 6.64 12.10 -5.49
N VAL A 270 5.51 12.12 -6.20
CA VAL A 270 5.25 11.22 -7.34
C VAL A 270 6.32 11.34 -8.42
N TYR A 271 6.66 12.57 -8.81
CA TYR A 271 7.68 12.82 -9.83
C TYR A 271 9.08 12.57 -9.32
N LEU A 272 9.37 12.81 -8.04
CA LEU A 272 10.65 12.47 -7.44
C LEU A 272 10.86 10.95 -7.41
N TYR A 273 9.82 10.15 -7.13
CA TYR A 273 9.92 8.69 -7.25
C TYR A 273 10.20 8.22 -8.67
N ALA A 274 9.54 8.82 -9.66
CA ALA A 274 9.75 8.49 -11.07
C ALA A 274 11.15 8.91 -11.54
N GLY A 275 11.53 10.18 -11.33
CA GLY A 275 12.80 10.75 -11.76
C GLY A 275 14.01 10.14 -11.07
N ALA A 276 13.93 9.90 -9.76
CA ALA A 276 15.00 9.23 -9.02
C ALA A 276 15.04 7.70 -9.26
N ARG A 277 14.14 7.15 -10.10
CA ARG A 277 14.05 5.71 -10.43
C ARG A 277 14.02 4.83 -9.18
N PHE A 278 13.06 5.12 -8.29
CA PHE A 278 12.84 4.30 -7.09
C PHE A 278 12.62 2.83 -7.42
N ASP A 279 12.01 2.56 -8.58
CA ASP A 279 11.84 1.22 -9.16
C ASP A 279 13.14 0.43 -9.30
N LYS A 280 14.25 1.09 -9.64
CA LYS A 280 15.58 0.47 -9.73
C LYS A 280 16.34 0.52 -8.41
N ARG A 281 16.28 1.66 -7.71
CA ARG A 281 17.05 1.88 -6.47
C ARG A 281 16.56 1.03 -5.30
N PHE A 282 15.25 0.86 -5.19
CA PHE A 282 14.63 0.12 -4.10
C PHE A 282 14.20 -1.29 -4.48
N HIS A 283 14.56 -1.80 -5.66
CA HIS A 283 14.28 -3.18 -6.06
C HIS A 283 14.93 -4.17 -5.08
N VAL A 284 14.16 -5.17 -4.67
CA VAL A 284 14.60 -6.31 -3.86
C VAL A 284 14.27 -7.58 -4.66
N PRO A 285 15.18 -8.57 -4.75
CA PRO A 285 14.91 -9.82 -5.47
C PRO A 285 13.60 -10.49 -5.03
N ASN A 286 12.90 -11.10 -5.99
CA ASN A 286 11.65 -11.82 -5.71
C ASN A 286 11.91 -12.96 -4.71
N GLY A 287 11.04 -13.12 -3.71
CA GLY A 287 11.16 -14.21 -2.74
C GLY A 287 12.22 -14.02 -1.65
N ALA A 288 12.82 -12.83 -1.51
CA ALA A 288 13.68 -12.55 -0.37
C ALA A 288 12.88 -12.62 0.95
N ASP A 289 13.14 -13.64 1.75
CA ASP A 289 12.38 -14.02 2.95
C ASP A 289 13.23 -14.08 4.24
N GLY A 290 14.54 -13.82 4.14
CA GLY A 290 15.44 -13.81 5.29
C GLY A 290 16.74 -13.02 5.08
N PRO A 291 17.60 -12.95 6.12
CA PRO A 291 18.92 -12.33 6.05
C PRO A 291 19.76 -12.88 4.91
N GLY A 292 20.55 -12.02 4.26
CA GLY A 292 21.43 -12.35 3.14
C GLY A 292 20.72 -12.39 1.78
N LYS A 293 19.39 -12.52 1.73
CA LYS A 293 18.63 -12.68 0.47
C LYS A 293 18.45 -11.38 -0.32
N TYR A 294 18.79 -10.21 0.24
CA TYR A 294 18.78 -8.95 -0.53
C TYR A 294 19.92 -8.85 -1.55
N ARG A 295 21.01 -9.60 -1.34
CA ARG A 295 22.18 -9.62 -2.23
C ARG A 295 21.89 -10.25 -3.61
N GLY A 296 20.74 -10.90 -3.75
CA GLY A 296 20.41 -11.69 -4.93
C GLY A 296 21.20 -13.00 -4.92
N VAL A 297 20.52 -14.10 -5.17
CA VAL A 297 21.19 -15.27 -5.74
C VAL A 297 21.71 -14.78 -7.09
N THR A 298 23.01 -14.56 -7.21
CA THR A 298 23.64 -14.59 -8.53
C THR A 298 23.32 -15.99 -9.04
N VAL A 299 22.31 -16.12 -9.90
CA VAL A 299 22.15 -17.35 -10.66
C VAL A 299 23.39 -17.38 -11.54
N ASN A 300 24.41 -18.08 -11.09
CA ASN A 300 25.48 -18.56 -11.94
C ASN A 300 24.81 -19.59 -12.85
N THR A 301 24.15 -19.12 -13.90
CA THR A 301 23.86 -19.98 -15.03
C THR A 301 25.21 -20.33 -15.64
N GLU A 302 25.43 -21.62 -15.88
CA GLU A 302 26.62 -22.24 -16.47
C GLU A 302 27.73 -22.60 -15.47
N ASN A 303 27.48 -23.66 -14.69
CA ASN A 303 28.44 -24.75 -14.47
C ASN A 303 27.74 -26.03 -13.95
N GLU A 304 26.57 -26.37 -14.48
CA GLU A 304 25.94 -27.68 -14.22
C GLU A 304 25.17 -28.18 -15.44
N THR A 305 25.87 -28.46 -16.54
CA THR A 305 25.40 -29.46 -17.51
C THR A 305 26.60 -30.02 -18.26
N TYR A 306 27.24 -31.05 -17.70
CA TYR A 306 27.73 -32.23 -18.43
C TYR A 306 28.18 -33.25 -17.38
N GLY A 307 27.24 -34.13 -17.03
CA GLY A 307 27.43 -35.16 -16.03
C GLY A 307 26.35 -36.22 -16.16
N ASN A 308 26.55 -37.11 -17.13
CA ASN A 308 26.09 -38.49 -17.13
C ASN A 308 24.66 -38.79 -17.63
N ALA A 309 24.55 -39.01 -18.94
CA ALA A 309 23.53 -39.88 -19.52
C ALA A 309 24.16 -40.65 -20.69
N GLY A 310 24.40 -41.95 -20.50
CA GLY A 310 24.92 -42.82 -21.55
C GLY A 310 25.44 -44.16 -21.03
N ALA A 311 24.56 -45.00 -20.48
CA ALA A 311 24.85 -46.42 -20.29
C ALA A 311 23.81 -47.24 -21.06
N GLN A 312 24.21 -47.78 -22.21
CA GLN A 312 23.68 -49.03 -22.76
C GLN A 312 24.68 -49.68 -23.74
N ASN A 313 25.25 -50.78 -23.24
CA ASN A 313 25.52 -52.09 -23.86
C ASN A 313 26.47 -52.28 -25.08
N GLN A 314 27.50 -53.10 -24.77
CA GLN A 314 27.84 -54.40 -25.38
C GLN A 314 29.02 -54.47 -26.37
N GLN A 315 30.14 -55.06 -25.93
CA GLN A 315 30.86 -56.16 -26.62
C GLN A 315 32.09 -56.67 -25.83
N THR A 316 32.16 -57.99 -25.67
CA THR A 316 33.31 -58.82 -25.25
C THR A 316 34.36 -58.88 -26.37
N PRO A 317 35.67 -59.09 -26.09
CA PRO A 317 36.26 -60.45 -26.05
C PRO A 317 37.37 -60.61 -24.96
N ALA A 318 37.49 -61.78 -24.33
CA ALA A 318 38.39 -62.91 -24.62
C ALA A 318 39.88 -62.75 -24.20
N SER A 319 40.32 -63.79 -23.50
CA SER A 319 41.62 -64.24 -22.99
C SER A 319 42.89 -64.07 -23.84
N GLY A 320 44.04 -63.99 -23.14
CA GLY A 320 45.42 -64.28 -23.64
C GLY A 320 46.43 -63.27 -23.10
N GLU A 321 47.22 -63.55 -22.05
CA GLU A 321 48.52 -64.25 -22.02
C GLU A 321 49.76 -63.33 -22.19
N ALA A 322 50.72 -63.51 -21.28
CA ALA A 322 52.17 -63.21 -21.33
C ALA A 322 52.74 -61.76 -21.14
N ALA A 323 53.49 -61.64 -20.02
CA ALA A 323 54.92 -61.29 -19.93
C ALA A 323 55.41 -59.84 -19.63
N SER A 324 56.13 -59.78 -18.49
CA SER A 324 57.46 -59.17 -18.26
C SER A 324 57.60 -57.74 -17.68
N GLY A 325 58.51 -57.62 -16.68
CA GLY A 325 59.17 -56.38 -16.24
C GLY A 325 58.83 -55.93 -14.81
N GLU A 326 59.36 -56.57 -13.76
CA GLU A 326 60.53 -56.16 -12.93
C GLU A 326 60.32 -55.04 -11.88
N ARG A 327 60.59 -55.44 -10.60
CA ARG A 327 61.19 -54.70 -9.44
C ARG A 327 60.41 -53.49 -8.86
N THR A 328 60.30 -53.24 -7.55
CA THR A 328 60.96 -53.70 -6.30
C THR A 328 60.21 -53.07 -5.09
N SER A 329 60.22 -53.76 -3.93
CA SER A 329 60.15 -53.30 -2.52
C SER A 329 59.17 -52.17 -2.13
N SER A 330 58.31 -52.28 -1.12
CA SER A 330 58.59 -52.52 0.32
C SER A 330 57.23 -52.64 1.03
N ALA A 331 56.97 -53.64 1.90
CA ALA A 331 56.94 -53.52 3.38
C ALA A 331 55.88 -52.51 3.91
N THR A 332 54.93 -52.78 4.82
CA THR A 332 54.79 -53.78 5.89
C THR A 332 53.35 -53.66 6.48
N THR A 333 52.82 -54.76 7.05
CA THR A 333 51.83 -54.86 8.18
C THR A 333 50.41 -54.30 7.97
N ALA A 334 49.38 -55.15 7.85
CA ALA A 334 48.61 -55.81 8.94
C ALA A 334 47.89 -54.78 9.83
N VAL A 335 46.57 -54.85 10.04
CA VAL A 335 45.92 -55.81 10.95
C VAL A 335 44.43 -56.01 10.57
N GLU A 336 43.99 -57.27 10.71
CA GLU A 336 42.62 -57.82 10.74
C GLU A 336 41.67 -57.04 11.68
N GLY A 337 40.35 -57.10 11.63
CA GLY A 337 39.41 -58.18 11.29
C GLY A 337 37.98 -57.63 11.42
N GLN A 338 37.01 -58.16 10.66
CA GLN A 338 35.92 -59.04 11.15
C GLN A 338 35.03 -58.38 12.23
N GLN A 339 33.70 -58.33 12.18
CA GLN A 339 32.60 -59.11 11.56
C GLN A 339 31.34 -58.21 11.66
N ASN A 340 30.50 -58.07 10.63
CA ASN A 340 29.33 -58.88 10.25
C ASN A 340 28.05 -58.74 11.12
N SER A 341 26.91 -58.79 10.41
CA SER A 341 25.50 -58.91 10.83
C SER A 341 24.79 -57.61 11.26
N GLY A 342 23.58 -57.29 10.83
CA GLY A 342 22.63 -57.97 9.95
C GLY A 342 21.43 -57.05 9.66
N ASN A 343 20.93 -57.13 8.43
CA ASN A 343 19.57 -56.73 8.03
C ASN A 343 18.65 -57.98 8.26
N PRO A 344 17.34 -58.07 7.91
CA PRO A 344 16.41 -57.09 7.31
C PRO A 344 14.94 -57.22 7.83
N MET A 345 14.01 -56.68 7.02
CA MET A 345 12.54 -56.89 6.94
C MET A 345 11.68 -55.92 7.74
N GLY A 346 10.59 -55.38 7.22
CA GLY A 346 9.87 -55.58 5.95
C GLY A 346 8.63 -54.67 5.98
N ALA A 347 8.27 -54.05 4.84
CA ALA A 347 6.98 -54.24 4.15
C ALA A 347 5.73 -53.61 4.84
N VAL A 348 4.67 -53.14 4.20
CA VAL A 348 4.19 -52.89 2.82
C VAL A 348 2.84 -52.15 2.99
N GLY A 349 2.38 -51.41 1.95
CA GLY A 349 0.95 -51.14 1.70
C GLY A 349 0.46 -49.75 2.11
N SER A 350 0.29 -48.76 1.22
CA SER A 350 -0.60 -48.64 0.04
C SER A 350 -2.09 -48.58 0.39
N GLY A 351 -2.72 -47.43 0.10
CA GLY A 351 -4.17 -47.22 0.18
C GLY A 351 -4.57 -45.81 -0.24
N ARG A 352 -5.15 -45.69 -1.44
CA ARG A 352 -5.59 -44.47 -2.15
C ARG A 352 -7.12 -44.37 -2.10
N LEU A 353 -7.64 -43.16 -2.39
CA LEU A 353 -9.02 -42.74 -2.73
C LEU A 353 -9.86 -42.29 -1.51
N ALA A 354 -10.67 -41.22 -1.56
CA ALA A 354 -11.52 -40.78 -2.66
C ALA A 354 -11.88 -39.27 -2.63
N GLU A 355 -12.08 -38.69 -3.82
CA GLU A 355 -12.97 -37.54 -4.11
C GLU A 355 -14.44 -37.95 -4.00
N ILE A 356 -15.36 -37.08 -3.56
CA ILE A 356 -16.76 -36.90 -4.03
C ILE A 356 -17.30 -35.52 -3.52
N PRO A 357 -18.46 -34.93 -3.94
CA PRO A 357 -18.79 -34.22 -5.18
C PRO A 357 -19.30 -32.75 -5.00
N LYS A 358 -19.49 -32.07 -6.14
CA LYS A 358 -20.39 -30.90 -6.32
C LYS A 358 -21.86 -31.31 -6.49
N GLY A 359 -22.77 -30.46 -5.97
CA GLY A 359 -24.08 -30.18 -6.58
C GLY A 359 -25.29 -30.22 -5.63
N SER A 360 -26.04 -29.11 -5.54
CA SER A 360 -27.52 -29.02 -5.67
C SER A 360 -28.11 -27.73 -5.07
N GLU A 361 -28.70 -26.86 -5.89
CA GLU A 361 -29.80 -25.93 -5.51
C GLU A 361 -31.09 -26.74 -5.24
N PRO A 362 -32.06 -26.26 -4.41
CA PRO A 362 -33.21 -25.42 -4.89
C PRO A 362 -33.89 -24.58 -3.74
N PRO A 363 -35.13 -24.04 -3.85
CA PRO A 363 -35.91 -23.54 -4.99
C PRO A 363 -36.36 -22.05 -4.85
N SER A 364 -36.77 -21.50 -5.99
CA SER A 364 -37.59 -20.29 -6.13
C SER A 364 -39.01 -20.45 -5.58
N THR A 365 -39.50 -19.47 -4.81
CA THR A 365 -40.93 -19.30 -4.54
C THR A 365 -41.44 -17.99 -5.16
N HIS A 366 -42.27 -18.14 -6.18
CA HIS A 366 -43.27 -17.14 -6.55
C HIS A 366 -44.24 -16.98 -5.38
N ASN A 367 -44.56 -15.74 -5.00
CA ASN A 367 -45.92 -15.44 -4.56
C ASN A 367 -46.36 -14.04 -5.01
N GLN A 368 -47.57 -14.04 -5.51
CA GLN A 368 -48.30 -12.97 -6.16
C GLN A 368 -48.85 -11.94 -5.15
N ILE A 369 -48.96 -10.70 -5.62
CA ILE A 369 -50.14 -9.80 -5.56
C ILE A 369 -50.83 -9.65 -4.20
N LEU A 370 -50.79 -8.43 -3.64
CA LEU A 370 -51.97 -7.75 -3.08
C LEU A 370 -51.72 -6.23 -3.00
N ALA A 371 -52.43 -5.51 -3.86
CA ALA A 371 -52.65 -4.07 -3.74
C ALA A 371 -53.71 -3.77 -2.67
N PRO A 372 -53.56 -2.73 -1.85
CA PRO A 372 -54.69 -2.10 -1.20
C PRO A 372 -55.29 -1.02 -2.10
N THR A 373 -56.55 -1.28 -2.44
CA THR A 373 -57.53 -0.40 -3.07
C THR A 373 -57.63 0.99 -2.48
N ASN A 374 -57.74 1.97 -3.38
CA ASN A 374 -58.20 3.33 -3.18
C ASN A 374 -59.69 3.36 -2.79
N LYS A 375 -59.99 3.93 -1.61
CA LYS A 375 -61.21 4.66 -1.22
C LYS A 375 -60.68 5.71 -0.24
N ASP A 376 -60.69 7.00 -0.54
CA ASP A 376 -61.88 7.84 -0.58
C ASP A 376 -61.69 9.05 -1.50
N GLY A 377 -62.72 9.34 -2.28
CA GLY A 377 -62.84 10.60 -2.98
C GLY A 377 -63.37 11.67 -2.05
N VAL A 378 -62.74 12.85 -2.08
CA VAL A 378 -63.43 14.12 -1.85
C VAL A 378 -62.96 15.11 -2.91
N LYS A 379 -63.87 15.43 -3.81
CA LYS A 379 -63.84 16.64 -4.62
C LYS A 379 -64.08 17.82 -3.68
N THR A 380 -63.27 18.87 -3.79
CA THR A 380 -63.74 20.22 -3.48
C THR A 380 -63.37 21.13 -4.63
N VAL A 381 -64.41 21.80 -5.11
CA VAL A 381 -64.47 22.82 -6.16
C VAL A 381 -64.16 24.18 -5.53
N VAL A 382 -63.70 25.10 -6.39
CA VAL A 382 -63.35 26.53 -6.20
C VAL A 382 -61.86 26.79 -5.98
#